data_AF-A0A813IXL7-F1
#
_entry.id   AF-A0A813IXL7-F1
#
_cell.length_a   1.000
_cell.length_b   1.000
_cell.length_c   1.000
_cell.angle_alpha   90.00
_cell.angle_beta   90.00
_cell.angle_gamma   90.00
#
_symmetry.space_group_name_H-M   'P 1'
#
loop_
_entity.id
_entity.type
_entity.pdbx_description
1 polymer ?
#
loop_
_entity_poly.entity_id
_entity_poly.type
_entity_poly.pdbx_seq_one_letter_code
_entity_poly.pdbx_strand_id
1 'polypeptide(L)'
;ARKCQQGKDEMAAAQAEAERRRQARLADEKAGAAGAQKDMDDKVAANRKAVQDRMDQIDRNCKSIGAGIADRDAKAEAELQAKIKRVQEESDRAAKEDADHRKSVRDGKVKDMTDTLHRQMQNRKDEAKREVEEGVKQAELFRQQFKEGLQKDHEKEERARQARGNLDTVLITHIRSNQSVHPKDFGAHLTQKQELAYNRGLFEQMAVEGFEKQYTHKFLPQATHTGTGKTDPYPSVGRWHGGDFSSLELHHPDVG
;
A
#
# COMPACT_ATOMS: atom_id res chain seq x y z
N ALA A 1 12.55 -110.94 -134.74
CA ALA A 1 13.50 -110.94 -133.59
C ALA A 1 14.31 -109.64 -133.46
N ARG A 2 15.06 -109.18 -134.48
CA ARG A 2 15.95 -107.97 -134.37
C ARG A 2 15.26 -106.65 -134.02
N LYS A 3 14.08 -106.35 -134.58
CA LYS A 3 13.32 -105.12 -134.24
C LYS A 3 12.83 -105.06 -132.78
N CYS A 4 12.71 -106.20 -132.10
CA CYS A 4 12.28 -106.28 -130.71
C CYS A 4 13.45 -106.10 -129.72
N GLN A 5 14.69 -106.33 -130.18
CA GLN A 5 15.89 -106.08 -129.37
C GLN A 5 16.26 -104.60 -129.39
N GLN A 6 16.21 -103.95 -130.56
CA GLN A 6 16.47 -102.50 -130.69
C GLN A 6 15.50 -101.65 -129.85
N GLY A 7 14.20 -101.99 -129.83
CA GLY A 7 13.24 -101.29 -128.96
C GLY A 7 13.48 -101.48 -127.47
N LYS A 8 14.09 -102.60 -127.05
CA LYS A 8 14.48 -102.83 -125.64
C LYS A 8 15.73 -102.04 -125.27
N ASP A 9 16.70 -101.95 -126.17
CA ASP A 9 17.92 -101.17 -125.96
C ASP A 9 17.64 -99.66 -125.97
N GLU A 10 16.72 -99.19 -126.82
CA GLU A 10 16.24 -97.80 -126.83
C GLU A 10 15.44 -97.46 -125.56
N MET A 11 14.60 -98.38 -125.08
CA MET A 11 13.89 -98.22 -123.80
C MET A 11 14.86 -98.20 -122.60
N ALA A 12 15.88 -99.05 -122.59
CA ALA A 12 16.90 -99.08 -121.54
C ALA A 12 17.77 -97.80 -121.56
N ALA A 13 18.14 -97.30 -122.74
CA ALA A 13 18.84 -96.03 -122.88
C ALA A 13 18.00 -94.84 -122.44
N ALA A 14 16.70 -94.81 -122.80
CA ALA A 14 15.77 -93.78 -122.36
C ALA A 14 15.54 -93.82 -120.83
N GLN A 15 15.48 -95.01 -120.23
CA GLN A 15 15.40 -95.17 -118.77
C GLN A 15 16.67 -94.68 -118.07
N ALA A 16 17.85 -95.01 -118.59
CA ALA A 16 19.13 -94.54 -118.03
C ALA A 16 19.30 -93.02 -118.15
N GLU A 17 18.85 -92.41 -119.26
CA GLU A 17 18.85 -90.96 -119.42
C GLU A 17 17.84 -90.27 -118.48
N ALA A 18 16.66 -90.86 -118.31
CA ALA A 18 15.65 -90.38 -117.37
C ALA A 18 16.14 -90.46 -115.91
N GLU A 19 16.84 -91.52 -115.52
CA GLU A 19 17.46 -91.66 -114.21
C GLU A 19 18.58 -90.64 -113.98
N ARG A 20 19.44 -90.39 -114.99
CA ARG A 20 20.46 -89.32 -114.92
C ARG A 20 19.83 -87.94 -114.75
N ARG A 21 18.77 -87.63 -115.50
CA ARG A 21 18.05 -86.36 -115.36
C ARG A 21 17.37 -86.24 -114.00
N ARG A 22 16.83 -87.34 -113.45
CA ARG A 22 16.27 -87.38 -112.09
C ARG A 22 17.33 -87.17 -111.02
N GLN A 23 18.48 -87.83 -111.14
CA GLN A 23 19.60 -87.64 -110.21
C GLN A 23 20.17 -86.23 -110.25
N ALA A 24 20.30 -85.63 -111.44
CA ALA A 24 20.70 -84.23 -111.59
C ALA A 24 19.71 -83.28 -110.92
N ARG A 25 18.39 -83.46 -111.15
CA ARG A 25 17.35 -82.67 -110.47
C ARG A 25 17.38 -82.82 -108.95
N LEU A 26 17.56 -84.04 -108.44
CA LEU A 26 17.68 -84.28 -106.99
C LEU A 26 18.94 -83.64 -106.40
N ALA A 27 20.05 -83.61 -107.14
CA ALA A 27 21.28 -82.94 -106.71
C ALA A 27 21.11 -81.41 -106.67
N ASP A 28 20.47 -80.83 -107.68
CA ASP A 28 20.16 -79.40 -107.75
C ASP A 28 19.16 -78.99 -106.65
N GLU A 29 18.12 -79.80 -106.41
CA GLU A 29 17.16 -79.60 -105.32
C GLU A 29 17.85 -79.67 -103.95
N LYS A 30 18.76 -80.63 -103.76
CA LYS A 30 19.53 -80.77 -102.51
C LYS A 30 20.49 -79.59 -102.29
N ALA A 31 21.14 -79.11 -103.36
CA ALA A 31 22.00 -77.93 -103.30
C ALA A 31 21.18 -76.65 -103.00
N GLY A 32 20.02 -76.49 -103.65
CA GLY A 32 19.08 -75.40 -103.38
C GLY A 32 18.55 -75.41 -101.95
N ALA A 33 18.18 -76.59 -101.43
CA ALA A 33 17.73 -76.76 -100.05
C ALA A 33 18.83 -76.45 -99.03
N ALA A 34 20.07 -76.88 -99.28
CA ALA A 34 21.22 -76.58 -98.42
C ALA A 34 21.55 -75.08 -98.41
N GLY A 35 21.47 -74.41 -99.57
CA GLY A 35 21.62 -72.95 -99.65
C GLY A 35 20.53 -72.21 -98.88
N ALA A 36 19.27 -72.59 -99.06
CA ALA A 36 18.14 -71.99 -98.32
C ALA A 36 18.24 -72.22 -96.81
N GLN A 37 18.72 -73.40 -96.37
CA GLN A 37 18.94 -73.70 -94.96
C GLN A 37 20.05 -72.80 -94.38
N LYS A 38 21.16 -72.64 -95.10
CA LYS A 38 22.25 -71.76 -94.68
C LYS A 38 21.80 -70.30 -94.58
N ASP A 39 21.04 -69.79 -95.55
CA ASP A 39 20.51 -68.42 -95.50
C ASP A 39 19.56 -68.21 -94.32
N MET A 40 18.77 -69.22 -93.96
CA MET A 40 17.92 -69.18 -92.77
C MET A 40 18.74 -69.20 -91.49
N ASP A 41 19.76 -70.07 -91.40
CA ASP A 41 20.66 -70.14 -90.25
C ASP A 41 21.44 -68.83 -90.06
N ASP A 42 21.95 -68.24 -91.14
CA ASP A 42 22.64 -66.95 -91.13
C ASP A 42 21.71 -65.81 -90.69
N LYS A 43 20.45 -65.80 -91.15
CA LYS A 43 19.43 -64.83 -90.67
C LYS A 43 19.09 -65.03 -89.20
N VAL A 44 18.95 -66.27 -88.74
CA VAL A 44 18.69 -66.58 -87.32
C VAL A 44 19.88 -66.15 -86.46
N ALA A 45 21.11 -66.41 -86.89
CA ALA A 45 22.32 -66.00 -86.20
C ALA A 45 22.44 -64.46 -86.15
N ALA A 46 22.19 -63.76 -87.26
CA ALA A 46 22.16 -62.30 -87.30
C ALA A 46 21.10 -61.71 -86.35
N ASN A 47 19.90 -62.29 -86.34
CA ASN A 47 18.83 -61.87 -85.43
C ASN A 47 19.18 -62.12 -83.95
N ARG A 48 19.77 -63.28 -83.63
CA ARG A 48 20.26 -63.58 -82.27
C ARG A 48 21.32 -62.58 -81.82
N LYS A 49 22.28 -62.26 -82.69
CA LYS A 49 23.30 -61.25 -82.41
C LYS A 49 22.69 -59.86 -82.19
N ALA A 50 21.77 -59.43 -83.04
CA ALA A 50 21.10 -58.14 -82.89
C ALA A 50 20.28 -58.03 -81.59
N VAL A 51 19.66 -59.13 -81.15
CA VAL A 51 18.97 -59.17 -79.84
C VAL A 51 19.98 -59.08 -78.70
N GLN A 52 21.10 -59.81 -78.77
CA GLN A 52 22.15 -59.74 -77.76
C GLN A 52 22.76 -58.34 -77.67
N ASP A 53 23.08 -57.70 -78.80
CA ASP A 53 23.64 -56.34 -78.83
C ASP A 53 22.69 -55.32 -78.17
N ARG A 54 21.37 -55.49 -78.36
CA ARG A 54 20.34 -54.68 -77.68
C ARG A 54 20.32 -54.94 -76.18
N MET A 55 20.40 -56.20 -75.75
CA MET A 55 20.45 -56.56 -74.33
C MET A 55 21.70 -55.99 -73.65
N ASP A 56 22.86 -56.13 -74.29
CA ASP A 56 24.13 -55.58 -73.79
C ASP A 56 24.11 -54.04 -73.72
N GLN A 57 23.37 -53.38 -74.62
CA GLN A 57 23.16 -51.93 -74.57
C GLN A 57 22.23 -51.54 -73.41
N ILE A 58 21.14 -52.27 -73.20
CA ILE A 58 20.24 -52.07 -72.06
C ILE A 58 21.01 -52.25 -70.75
N ASP A 59 21.78 -53.32 -70.61
CA ASP A 59 22.58 -53.59 -69.41
C ASP A 59 23.61 -52.49 -69.14
N ARG A 60 24.29 -51.98 -70.18
CA ARG A 60 25.21 -50.84 -70.06
C ARG A 60 24.50 -49.58 -69.60
N ASN A 61 23.33 -49.28 -70.16
CA ASN A 61 22.53 -48.12 -69.77
C ASN A 61 21.99 -48.28 -68.34
N CYS A 62 21.50 -49.45 -67.97
CA CYS A 62 21.01 -49.72 -66.61
C CYS A 62 22.12 -49.56 -65.56
N LYS A 63 23.34 -50.03 -65.87
CA LYS A 63 24.51 -49.86 -64.97
C LYS A 63 24.91 -48.39 -64.83
N SER A 64 24.96 -47.63 -65.92
CA SER A 64 25.40 -46.23 -65.88
C SER A 64 24.35 -45.28 -65.28
N ILE A 65 23.08 -45.46 -65.65
CA ILE A 65 21.98 -44.65 -65.12
C ILE A 65 21.73 -44.97 -63.66
N GLY A 66 21.76 -46.25 -63.27
CA GLY A 66 21.61 -46.66 -61.87
C GLY A 66 22.69 -46.08 -60.97
N ALA A 67 23.96 -46.14 -61.40
CA ALA A 67 25.07 -45.52 -60.67
C ALA A 67 24.93 -43.98 -60.59
N GLY A 68 24.58 -43.33 -61.70
CA GLY A 68 24.40 -41.88 -61.73
C GLY A 68 23.22 -41.37 -60.89
N ILE A 69 22.14 -42.16 -60.78
CA ILE A 69 21.01 -41.87 -59.88
C ILE A 69 21.44 -42.05 -58.43
N ALA A 70 22.09 -43.17 -58.09
CA ALA A 70 22.58 -43.42 -56.74
C ALA A 70 23.55 -42.33 -56.24
N ASP A 71 24.47 -41.87 -57.09
CA ASP A 71 25.40 -40.78 -56.76
C ASP A 71 24.68 -39.44 -56.58
N ARG A 72 23.65 -39.17 -57.38
CA ARG A 72 22.84 -37.95 -57.25
C ARG A 72 22.04 -37.96 -55.95
N ASP A 73 21.40 -39.08 -55.65
CA ASP A 73 20.58 -39.25 -54.45
C ASP A 73 21.46 -39.16 -53.20
N ALA A 74 22.62 -39.83 -53.19
CA ALA A 74 23.59 -39.75 -52.09
C ALA A 74 24.08 -38.31 -51.85
N LYS A 75 24.35 -37.54 -52.91
CA LYS A 75 24.73 -36.12 -52.79
C LYS A 75 23.58 -35.27 -52.26
N ALA A 76 22.37 -35.45 -52.79
CA ALA A 76 21.19 -34.71 -52.34
C ALA A 76 20.86 -35.00 -50.87
N GLU A 77 20.96 -36.26 -50.44
CA GLU A 77 20.80 -36.67 -49.05
C GLU A 77 21.88 -36.06 -48.15
N ALA A 78 23.15 -36.08 -48.56
CA ALA A 78 24.23 -35.48 -47.80
C ALA A 78 24.05 -33.95 -47.65
N GLU A 79 23.64 -33.25 -48.70
CA GLU A 79 23.32 -31.82 -48.64
C GLU A 79 22.13 -31.52 -47.73
N LEU A 80 21.09 -32.36 -47.79
CA LEU A 80 19.90 -32.22 -46.96
C LEU A 80 20.22 -32.47 -45.48
N GLN A 81 20.99 -33.50 -45.16
CA GLN A 81 21.49 -33.75 -43.81
C GLN A 81 22.35 -32.61 -43.29
N ALA A 82 23.23 -32.04 -44.14
CA ALA A 82 24.04 -30.89 -43.77
C ALA A 82 23.18 -29.65 -43.48
N LYS A 83 22.11 -29.41 -44.25
CA LYS A 83 21.14 -28.33 -44.00
C LYS A 83 20.37 -28.55 -42.70
N ILE A 84 19.86 -29.76 -42.48
CA ILE A 84 19.16 -30.11 -41.23
C ILE A 84 20.09 -29.86 -40.03
N LYS A 85 21.33 -30.32 -40.10
CA LYS A 85 22.30 -30.14 -39.03
C LYS A 85 22.57 -28.67 -38.74
N ARG A 86 22.74 -27.82 -39.77
CA ARG A 86 22.90 -26.37 -39.58
C ARG A 86 21.68 -25.73 -38.91
N VAL A 87 20.47 -26.08 -39.34
CA VAL A 87 19.23 -25.56 -38.76
C VAL A 87 19.09 -26.00 -37.29
N GLN A 88 19.42 -27.24 -36.97
CA GLN A 88 19.42 -27.74 -35.59
C GLN A 88 20.44 -27.00 -34.73
N GLU A 89 21.68 -26.85 -35.21
CA GLU A 89 22.72 -26.11 -34.48
C GLU A 89 22.36 -24.63 -34.26
N GLU A 90 21.75 -23.98 -35.25
CA GLU A 90 21.26 -22.60 -35.13
C GLU A 90 20.10 -22.49 -34.14
N SER A 91 19.16 -23.44 -34.18
CA SER A 91 18.04 -23.53 -33.24
C SER A 91 18.52 -23.76 -31.80
N ASP A 92 19.46 -24.68 -31.60
CA ASP A 92 20.04 -24.99 -30.29
C ASP A 92 20.83 -23.79 -29.74
N ARG A 93 21.57 -23.09 -30.62
CA ARG A 93 22.27 -21.86 -30.24
C ARG A 93 21.28 -20.78 -29.82
N ALA A 94 20.24 -20.53 -30.62
CA ALA A 94 19.22 -19.52 -30.31
C ALA A 94 18.48 -19.85 -29.01
N ALA A 95 18.14 -21.12 -28.79
CA ALA A 95 17.50 -21.57 -27.54
C ALA A 95 18.40 -21.37 -26.32
N LYS A 96 19.70 -21.65 -26.46
CA LYS A 96 20.68 -21.42 -25.39
C LYS A 96 20.84 -19.93 -25.08
N GLU A 97 20.97 -19.09 -26.10
CA GLU A 97 21.07 -17.64 -25.95
C GLU A 97 19.82 -17.04 -25.30
N ASP A 98 18.62 -17.49 -25.69
CA ASP A 98 17.37 -17.06 -25.05
C ASP A 98 17.29 -17.52 -23.58
N ALA A 99 17.72 -18.75 -23.27
CA ALA A 99 17.77 -19.24 -21.90
C ALA A 99 18.74 -18.43 -21.03
N ASP A 100 19.93 -18.13 -21.54
CA ASP A 100 20.93 -17.32 -20.85
C ASP A 100 20.44 -15.87 -20.68
N HIS A 101 19.77 -15.30 -21.69
CA HIS A 101 19.17 -13.98 -21.60
C HIS A 101 18.07 -13.93 -20.53
N ARG A 102 17.14 -14.90 -20.51
CA ARG A 102 16.09 -14.99 -19.48
C ARG A 102 16.68 -15.14 -18.09
N LYS A 103 17.74 -15.94 -17.94
CA LYS A 103 18.45 -16.10 -16.68
C LYS A 103 19.08 -14.78 -16.23
N SER A 104 19.80 -14.10 -17.12
CA SER A 104 20.42 -12.80 -16.83
C SER A 104 19.40 -11.74 -16.40
N VAL A 105 18.26 -11.65 -17.11
CA VAL A 105 17.16 -10.74 -16.75
C VAL A 105 16.58 -11.07 -15.38
N ARG A 106 16.38 -12.36 -15.08
CA ARG A 106 15.89 -12.81 -13.77
C ARG A 106 16.90 -12.45 -12.67
N ASP A 107 18.17 -12.75 -12.88
CA ASP A 107 19.23 -12.50 -11.90
C ASP A 107 19.39 -10.99 -11.64
N GLY A 108 19.27 -10.15 -12.67
CA GLY A 108 19.20 -8.69 -12.54
C GLY A 108 18.03 -8.24 -11.66
N LYS A 109 16.82 -8.74 -11.91
CA LYS A 109 15.64 -8.42 -11.08
C LYS A 109 15.79 -8.86 -9.62
N VAL A 110 16.36 -10.05 -9.40
CA VAL A 110 16.60 -10.56 -8.05
C VAL A 110 17.61 -9.67 -7.33
N LYS A 111 18.70 -9.28 -8.01
CA LYS A 111 19.71 -8.38 -7.47
C LYS A 111 19.12 -7.02 -7.10
N ASP A 112 18.36 -6.40 -7.99
CA ASP A 112 17.72 -5.10 -7.76
C ASP A 112 16.76 -5.14 -6.56
N MET A 113 15.99 -6.23 -6.43
CA MET A 113 15.12 -6.48 -5.30
C MET A 113 15.91 -6.60 -3.99
N THR A 114 17.01 -7.37 -3.99
CA THR A 114 17.85 -7.53 -2.79
C THR A 114 18.54 -6.23 -2.38
N ASP A 115 19.02 -5.45 -3.34
CA ASP A 115 19.69 -4.17 -3.10
C ASP A 115 18.69 -3.13 -2.57
N THR A 116 17.47 -3.12 -3.10
CA THR A 116 16.38 -2.26 -2.62
C THR A 116 16.00 -2.61 -1.18
N LEU A 117 15.86 -3.91 -0.87
CA LEU A 117 15.57 -4.35 0.49
C LEU A 117 16.70 -3.96 1.45
N HIS A 118 17.96 -4.14 1.04
CA HIS A 118 19.11 -3.72 1.86
C HIS A 118 19.06 -2.22 2.16
N ARG A 119 18.79 -1.39 1.14
CA ARG A 119 18.65 0.06 1.31
C ARG A 119 17.50 0.43 2.23
N GLN A 120 16.34 -0.21 2.10
CA GLN A 120 15.20 0.01 3.00
C GLN A 120 15.55 -0.33 4.45
N MET A 121 16.28 -1.44 4.68
CA MET A 121 16.71 -1.84 6.01
C MET A 121 17.70 -0.85 6.62
N GLN A 122 18.62 -0.28 5.83
CA GLN A 122 19.52 0.77 6.32
C GLN A 122 18.75 2.05 6.62
N ASN A 123 17.86 2.49 5.72
CA ASN A 123 17.03 3.67 5.95
C ASN A 123 16.21 3.55 7.24
N ARG A 124 15.59 2.39 7.52
CA ARG A 124 14.85 2.15 8.76
C ARG A 124 15.75 2.23 10.00
N LYS A 125 16.98 1.73 9.92
CA LYS A 125 17.95 1.85 11.02
C LYS A 125 18.35 3.29 11.27
N ASP A 126 18.58 4.07 10.21
CA ASP A 126 18.94 5.47 10.31
C ASP A 126 17.77 6.32 10.81
N GLU A 127 16.55 6.04 10.37
CA GLU A 127 15.32 6.68 10.84
C GLU A 127 15.08 6.37 12.33
N ALA A 128 15.22 5.11 12.76
CA ALA A 128 15.10 4.75 14.17
C ALA A 128 16.14 5.47 15.06
N LYS A 129 17.37 5.67 14.57
CA LYS A 129 18.38 6.46 15.30
C LYS A 129 17.96 7.92 15.42
N ARG A 130 17.46 8.52 14.32
CA ARG A 130 16.97 9.91 14.32
C ARG A 130 15.80 10.09 15.27
N GLU A 131 14.84 9.16 15.27
CA GLU A 131 13.70 9.19 16.20
C GLU A 131 14.16 9.17 17.66
N VAL A 132 15.16 8.35 18.01
CA VAL A 132 15.74 8.33 19.36
C VAL A 132 16.41 9.67 19.68
N GLU A 133 17.22 10.21 18.78
CA GLU A 133 17.88 11.52 18.98
C GLU A 133 16.87 12.67 19.13
N GLU A 134 15.82 12.68 18.32
CA GLU A 134 14.72 13.65 18.40
C GLU A 134 13.93 13.49 19.70
N GLY A 135 13.66 12.26 20.13
CA GLY A 135 13.00 11.97 21.40
C GLY A 135 13.81 12.49 22.60
N VAL A 136 15.13 12.36 22.58
CA VAL A 136 16.02 12.92 23.63
C VAL A 136 15.92 14.44 23.65
N LYS A 137 16.04 15.11 22.50
CA LYS A 137 15.92 16.58 22.40
C LYS A 137 14.55 17.07 22.87
N GLN A 138 13.48 16.37 22.51
CA GLN A 138 12.13 16.71 22.93
C GLN A 138 11.95 16.54 24.45
N ALA A 139 12.49 15.47 25.02
CA ALA A 139 12.46 15.26 26.47
C ALA A 139 13.21 16.36 27.23
N GLU A 140 14.36 16.82 26.71
CA GLU A 140 15.10 17.95 27.26
C GLU A 140 14.31 19.26 27.19
N LEU A 141 13.66 19.53 26.05
CA LEU A 141 12.80 20.70 25.87
C LEU A 141 11.66 20.70 26.88
N PHE A 142 10.98 19.57 27.08
CA PHE A 142 9.91 19.47 28.08
C PHE A 142 10.40 19.67 29.51
N ARG A 143 11.61 19.17 29.85
CA ARG A 143 12.22 19.44 31.16
C ARG A 143 12.50 20.93 31.36
N GLN A 144 12.96 21.63 30.33
CA GLN A 144 13.20 23.07 30.39
C GLN A 144 11.89 23.85 30.53
N GLN A 145 10.90 23.56 29.68
CA GLN A 145 9.58 24.20 29.74
C GLN A 145 8.89 23.99 31.10
N PHE A 146 9.03 22.81 31.69
CA PHE A 146 8.50 22.54 33.03
C PHE A 146 9.19 23.39 34.11
N LYS A 147 10.53 23.49 34.07
CA LYS A 147 11.27 24.34 35.02
C LYS A 147 10.92 25.83 34.86
N GLU A 148 10.81 26.30 33.63
CA GLU A 148 10.38 27.68 33.34
C GLU A 148 8.94 27.94 33.81
N GLY A 149 8.05 26.96 33.64
CA GLY A 149 6.67 27.02 34.16
C GLY A 149 6.65 27.18 35.68
N LEU A 150 7.38 26.33 36.40
CA LEU A 150 7.52 26.43 37.86
C LEU A 150 8.06 27.78 38.33
N GLN A 151 9.05 28.34 37.62
CA GLN A 151 9.59 29.66 37.94
C GLN A 151 8.54 30.75 37.76
N LYS A 152 7.81 30.73 36.63
CA LYS A 152 6.71 31.69 36.37
C LYS A 152 5.60 31.59 37.41
N ASP A 153 5.26 30.38 37.84
CA ASP A 153 4.26 30.16 38.88
C ASP A 153 4.73 30.71 40.23
N HIS A 154 5.99 30.48 40.60
CA HIS A 154 6.60 31.07 41.80
C HIS A 154 6.63 32.59 41.74
N GLU A 155 7.05 33.18 40.62
CA GLU A 155 7.06 34.64 40.43
C GLU A 155 5.66 35.25 40.54
N LYS A 156 4.65 34.55 40.02
CA LYS A 156 3.25 34.97 40.12
C LYS A 156 2.75 34.89 41.56
N GLU A 157 3.10 33.84 42.29
CA GLU A 157 2.78 33.70 43.71
C GLU A 157 3.44 34.80 44.55
N GLU A 158 4.75 35.03 44.37
CA GLU A 158 5.49 36.10 45.06
C GLU A 158 4.90 37.47 44.75
N ARG A 159 4.56 37.74 43.49
CA ARG A 159 3.90 38.99 43.09
C ARG A 159 2.54 39.15 43.76
N ALA A 160 1.75 38.08 43.86
CA ALA A 160 0.46 38.10 44.56
C ALA A 160 0.64 38.33 46.07
N ARG A 161 1.68 37.74 46.68
CA ARG A 161 2.03 37.93 48.10
C ARG A 161 2.46 39.37 48.37
N GLN A 162 3.32 39.93 47.53
CA GLN A 162 3.73 41.34 47.60
C GLN A 162 2.55 42.29 47.42
N ALA A 163 1.66 42.02 46.45
CA ALA A 163 0.45 42.83 46.24
C ALA A 163 -0.46 42.83 47.49
N ARG A 164 -0.65 41.68 48.14
CA ARG A 164 -1.38 41.59 49.42
C ARG A 164 -0.69 42.38 50.52
N GLY A 165 0.63 42.20 50.70
CA GLY A 165 1.39 42.94 51.70
C GLY A 165 1.30 44.46 51.52
N ASN A 166 1.29 44.93 50.27
CA ASN A 166 1.09 46.34 49.95
C ASN A 166 -0.32 46.82 50.34
N LEU A 167 -1.36 46.04 50.01
CA LEU A 167 -2.74 46.36 50.40
C LEU A 167 -2.91 46.42 51.92
N ASP A 168 -2.36 45.45 52.65
CA ASP A 168 -2.39 45.42 54.11
C ASP A 168 -1.66 46.62 54.72
N THR A 169 -0.51 46.98 54.17
CA THR A 169 0.26 48.15 54.62
C THR A 169 -0.54 49.45 54.43
N VAL A 170 -1.19 49.61 53.27
CA VAL A 170 -2.07 50.74 52.97
C VAL A 170 -3.27 50.75 53.93
N LEU A 171 -3.93 49.61 54.15
CA LEU A 171 -5.07 49.48 55.06
C LEU A 171 -4.70 49.82 56.50
N ILE A 172 -3.58 49.30 57.01
CA ILE A 172 -3.06 49.60 58.35
C ILE A 172 -2.79 51.10 58.47
N THR A 173 -2.22 51.71 57.45
CA THR A 173 -1.97 53.16 57.43
C THR A 173 -3.27 53.95 57.50
N HIS A 174 -4.30 53.56 56.74
CA HIS A 174 -5.63 54.15 56.83
C HIS A 174 -6.28 53.96 58.21
N ILE A 175 -6.19 52.77 58.80
CA ILE A 175 -6.71 52.50 60.15
C ILE A 175 -6.01 53.41 61.18
N ARG A 176 -4.68 53.50 61.14
CA ARG A 176 -3.90 54.38 62.04
C ARG A 176 -4.25 55.85 61.85
N SER A 177 -4.41 56.29 60.60
CA SER A 177 -4.84 57.65 60.27
C SER A 177 -6.25 57.94 60.78
N ASN A 178 -7.19 57.00 60.63
CA ASN A 178 -8.56 57.19 61.12
C ASN A 178 -8.62 57.17 62.66
N GLN A 179 -7.80 56.34 63.31
CA GLN A 179 -7.67 56.30 64.77
C GLN A 179 -7.18 57.64 65.34
N SER A 180 -6.28 58.35 64.66
CA SER A 180 -5.79 59.65 65.13
C SER A 180 -6.82 60.77 64.98
N VAL A 181 -7.65 60.73 63.94
CA VAL A 181 -8.70 61.74 63.68
C VAL A 181 -9.96 61.49 64.52
N HIS A 182 -10.34 60.22 64.74
CA HIS A 182 -11.55 59.84 65.47
C HIS A 182 -11.29 58.82 66.61
N PRO A 183 -10.57 59.20 67.68
CA PRO A 183 -10.18 58.26 68.74
C PRO A 183 -11.37 57.68 69.50
N LYS A 184 -12.50 58.42 69.55
CA LYS A 184 -13.71 58.03 70.28
C LYS A 184 -14.60 57.07 69.50
N ASP A 185 -14.42 56.94 68.19
CA ASP A 185 -15.24 56.08 67.34
C ASP A 185 -14.59 54.69 67.12
N PHE A 186 -13.31 54.55 67.48
CA PHE A 186 -12.61 53.27 67.41
C PHE A 186 -12.89 52.44 68.67
N GLY A 187 -13.77 51.44 68.55
CA GLY A 187 -14.16 50.53 69.64
C GLY A 187 -15.34 51.01 70.49
N ALA A 188 -15.92 52.18 70.22
CA ALA A 188 -17.12 52.62 70.93
C ALA A 188 -18.38 52.19 70.18
N HIS A 189 -19.11 51.26 70.80
CA HIS A 189 -20.51 50.97 70.49
C HIS A 189 -21.41 52.17 70.80
N LEU A 190 -21.29 53.27 70.05
CA LEU A 190 -22.29 54.34 70.04
C LEU A 190 -23.65 53.80 69.58
N THR A 191 -23.65 52.70 68.81
CA THR A 191 -24.86 51.94 68.44
C THR A 191 -25.56 51.32 69.62
N GLN A 192 -24.87 50.76 70.62
CA GLN A 192 -25.56 50.02 71.69
C GLN A 192 -26.43 50.93 72.57
N LYS A 193 -25.95 52.13 72.94
CA LYS A 193 -26.77 53.08 73.70
C LYS A 193 -27.94 53.63 72.87
N GLN A 194 -27.73 53.88 71.57
CA GLN A 194 -28.79 54.30 70.66
C GLN A 194 -29.83 53.21 70.44
N GLU A 195 -29.41 51.97 70.21
CA GLU A 195 -30.28 50.80 70.04
C GLU A 195 -31.08 50.50 71.31
N LEU A 196 -30.46 50.60 72.49
CA LEU A 196 -31.16 50.47 73.77
C LEU A 196 -32.19 51.59 73.95
N ALA A 197 -31.87 52.82 73.54
CA ALA A 197 -32.80 53.95 73.60
C ALA A 197 -33.98 53.80 72.62
N TYR A 198 -33.75 53.35 71.38
CA TYR A 198 -34.82 53.09 70.41
C TYR A 198 -35.76 51.96 70.86
N ASN A 199 -35.21 50.94 71.53
CA ASN A 199 -35.97 49.78 71.99
C ASN A 199 -36.52 49.94 73.42
N ARG A 200 -36.46 51.14 74.01
CA ARG A 200 -36.93 51.40 75.38
C ARG A 200 -38.40 50.97 75.59
N GLY A 201 -39.29 51.35 74.67
CA GLY A 201 -40.71 51.01 74.76
C GLY A 201 -40.97 49.51 74.76
N LEU A 202 -40.18 48.75 74.01
CA LEU A 202 -40.23 47.28 74.01
C LEU A 202 -39.80 46.72 75.37
N PHE A 203 -38.72 47.24 75.96
CA PHE A 203 -38.28 46.81 77.29
C PHE A 203 -39.29 47.17 78.40
N GLU A 204 -39.99 48.29 78.28
CA GLU A 204 -41.08 48.67 79.20
C GLU A 204 -42.26 47.70 79.08
N GLN A 205 -42.68 47.34 77.86
CA GLN A 205 -43.73 46.35 77.62
C GLN A 205 -43.33 44.97 78.16
N MET A 206 -42.12 44.50 77.86
CA MET A 206 -41.62 43.22 78.36
C MET A 206 -41.58 43.16 79.90
N ALA A 207 -41.27 44.29 80.56
CA ALA A 207 -41.31 44.37 82.02
C ALA A 207 -42.75 44.27 82.58
N VAL A 208 -43.74 44.85 81.88
CA VAL A 208 -45.16 44.75 82.24
C VAL A 208 -45.71 43.34 82.01
N GLU A 209 -45.32 42.70 80.92
CA GLU A 209 -45.75 41.34 80.54
C GLU A 209 -45.09 40.24 81.40
N GLY A 210 -44.18 40.59 82.31
CA GLY A 210 -43.61 39.66 83.29
C GLY A 210 -42.41 38.85 82.79
N PHE A 211 -41.73 39.30 81.73
CA PHE A 211 -40.50 38.66 81.25
C PHE A 211 -39.37 38.71 82.29
N GLU A 212 -38.37 37.84 82.09
CA GLU A 212 -37.28 37.60 83.05
C GLU A 212 -36.57 38.88 83.50
N LYS A 213 -36.74 39.20 84.79
CA LYS A 213 -36.37 40.51 85.36
C LYS A 213 -34.90 40.86 85.25
N GLN A 214 -34.02 39.86 85.22
CA GLN A 214 -32.57 40.06 85.22
C GLN A 214 -32.07 40.73 83.94
N TYR A 215 -32.77 40.53 82.81
CA TYR A 215 -32.41 41.12 81.53
C TYR A 215 -33.21 42.38 81.25
N THR A 216 -34.52 42.36 81.49
CA THR A 216 -35.40 43.52 81.21
C THR A 216 -35.11 44.74 82.09
N HIS A 217 -34.96 44.55 83.41
CA HIS A 217 -34.67 45.66 84.32
C HIS A 217 -33.22 46.15 84.28
N LYS A 218 -32.29 45.36 83.73
CA LYS A 218 -30.89 45.77 83.57
C LYS A 218 -30.72 46.80 82.45
N PHE A 219 -31.50 46.69 81.38
CA PHE A 219 -31.38 47.56 80.20
C PHE A 219 -32.22 48.84 80.29
N LEU A 220 -33.33 48.84 81.04
CA LEU A 220 -34.20 50.02 81.22
C LEU A 220 -33.50 51.28 81.79
N PRO A 221 -32.59 51.19 82.78
CA PRO A 221 -31.82 52.33 83.28
C PRO A 221 -30.73 52.80 82.32
N GLN A 222 -30.29 51.92 81.41
CA GLN A 222 -29.25 52.23 80.42
C GLN A 222 -29.84 52.83 79.14
N ALA A 223 -31.11 52.55 78.86
CA ALA A 223 -31.92 53.10 77.79
C ALA A 223 -32.41 54.54 78.10
N THR A 224 -31.54 55.43 78.60
CA THR A 224 -31.90 56.82 78.93
C THR A 224 -31.56 57.77 77.79
N HIS A 225 -32.52 58.61 77.38
CA HIS A 225 -32.40 59.61 76.31
C HIS A 225 -31.60 60.87 76.70
N THR A 226 -30.75 60.82 77.71
CA THR A 226 -30.17 62.00 78.37
C THR A 226 -29.10 62.75 77.56
N GLY A 227 -28.85 62.40 76.30
CA GLY A 227 -27.83 63.06 75.47
C GLY A 227 -28.32 63.68 74.16
N THR A 228 -29.48 63.26 73.64
CA THR A 228 -29.99 63.77 72.35
C THR A 228 -31.52 63.73 72.36
N GLY A 229 -32.17 64.88 72.60
CA GLY A 229 -33.62 65.03 72.61
C GLY A 229 -34.30 64.86 71.24
N LYS A 230 -33.90 63.86 70.45
CA LYS A 230 -34.41 63.61 69.09
C LYS A 230 -35.36 62.42 68.99
N THR A 231 -35.59 61.71 70.10
CA THR A 231 -36.41 60.48 70.14
C THR A 231 -37.57 60.56 71.12
N ASP A 232 -37.79 61.70 71.78
CA ASP A 232 -39.02 61.95 72.53
C ASP A 232 -40.11 62.41 71.53
N PRO A 233 -41.33 61.85 71.53
CA PRO A 233 -42.41 62.30 70.64
C PRO A 233 -42.72 63.81 70.75
N TYR A 234 -42.38 64.46 71.87
CA TYR A 234 -42.50 65.91 72.05
C TYR A 234 -41.24 66.49 72.72
N PRO A 235 -40.15 66.73 71.97
CA PRO A 235 -38.85 67.09 72.53
C PRO A 235 -38.79 68.51 73.12
N SER A 236 -39.82 69.33 72.88
CA SER A 236 -39.95 70.70 73.39
C SER A 236 -40.69 70.80 74.74
N VAL A 237 -41.29 69.72 75.23
CA VAL A 237 -42.02 69.71 76.51
C VAL A 237 -41.26 68.79 77.47
N GLY A 238 -40.61 69.36 78.48
CA GLY A 238 -39.90 68.57 79.49
C GLY A 238 -40.84 67.61 80.20
N ARG A 239 -40.40 66.36 80.46
CA ARG A 239 -41.21 65.38 81.21
C ARG A 239 -41.48 65.89 82.63
N TRP A 240 -42.76 66.00 82.98
CA TRP A 240 -43.19 66.37 84.32
C TRP A 240 -42.97 65.21 85.30
N HIS A 241 -42.08 65.40 86.27
CA HIS A 241 -41.77 64.46 87.34
C HIS A 241 -42.54 64.88 88.59
N GLY A 242 -43.79 64.42 88.71
CA GLY A 242 -44.75 64.77 89.76
C GLY A 242 -44.18 65.18 91.12
N GLY A 243 -44.11 66.50 91.32
CA GLY A 243 -43.71 67.17 92.55
C GLY A 243 -44.55 68.44 92.73
N ASP A 244 -45.01 68.64 93.96
CA ASP A 244 -46.10 69.50 94.43
C ASP A 244 -46.25 70.91 93.81
N PHE A 245 -47.52 71.28 93.55
CA PHE A 245 -47.93 72.65 93.28
C PHE A 245 -47.49 73.56 94.43
N SER A 246 -46.37 74.27 94.27
CA SER A 246 -46.04 75.36 95.18
C SER A 246 -47.09 76.45 95.04
N SER A 247 -47.74 76.74 96.16
CA SER A 247 -48.89 77.62 96.40
C SER A 247 -48.67 79.11 96.12
N LEU A 248 -48.15 79.47 94.94
CA LEU A 248 -48.17 80.85 94.44
C LEU A 248 -48.80 80.86 93.05
N GLU A 249 -49.75 81.78 92.87
CA GLU A 249 -50.50 82.05 91.62
C GLU A 249 -51.75 81.19 91.38
N LEU A 250 -52.46 80.84 92.46
CA LEU A 250 -53.93 80.81 92.47
C LEU A 250 -54.42 82.12 93.12
N HIS A 251 -54.30 83.24 92.41
CA HIS A 251 -55.14 84.41 92.66
C HIS A 251 -56.25 84.41 91.62
N HIS A 252 -57.45 84.00 92.06
CA HIS A 252 -58.69 84.29 91.37
C HIS A 252 -59.00 85.81 91.43
N PRO A 253 -59.80 86.34 90.49
CA PRO A 253 -59.81 87.73 90.06
C PRO A 253 -60.60 88.65 91.02
N ASP A 254 -60.15 89.89 91.19
CA ASP A 254 -61.01 90.98 91.64
C ASP A 254 -61.64 91.65 90.42
N VAL A 255 -62.97 91.56 90.34
CA VAL A 255 -63.80 92.30 89.41
C VAL A 255 -64.02 93.69 89.99
N GLY A 256 -63.50 94.71 89.32
CA GLY A 256 -63.74 96.13 89.55
C GLY A 256 -63.32 96.92 88.32
#